data_AF-A0A948I3H1-F1
#
_entry.id   AF-A0A948I3H1-F1
#
_cell.length_a   1.000
_cell.length_b   1.000
_cell.length_c   1.000
_cell.angle_alpha   90.00
_cell.angle_beta   90.00
_cell.angle_gamma   90.00
#
_symmetry.space_group_name_H-M   'P 1'
#
loop_
_entity.id
_entity.type
_entity.pdbx_description
1 polymer ?
#
loop_
_entity_poly.entity_id
_entity_poly.type
_entity_poly.pdbx_seq_one_letter_code
_entity_poly.pdbx_strand_id
1 'polypeptide(L)'
;MAKTLPYTAQTAGGVTIDFQFPLHKDTASPMRVSQLVTTLLGALDRDVRTLGETSNGDILQAVAMALAVRTAMIPAPSLTTATLAHQLVDDALGALDTAVPRASDSGKD
;
A
#
# COMPACT_ATOMS: atom_id res chain seq x y z
N MET A 1 -7.97 8.26 -20.17
CA MET A 1 -7.87 8.72 -18.77
C MET A 1 -7.25 7.60 -17.95
N ALA A 2 -6.25 7.90 -17.11
CA ALA A 2 -5.70 6.91 -16.19
C ALA A 2 -6.80 6.47 -15.21
N LYS A 3 -6.96 5.17 -14.98
CA LYS A 3 -7.89 4.67 -13.96
C LYS A 3 -7.23 4.87 -12.60
N THR A 4 -7.96 5.42 -11.64
CA THR A 4 -7.51 5.52 -10.25
C THR A 4 -8.27 4.53 -9.37
N LEU A 5 -7.64 4.11 -8.27
CA LEU A 5 -8.22 3.33 -7.20
C LEU A 5 -8.34 4.21 -5.96
N PRO A 6 -9.56 4.59 -5.54
CA PRO A 6 -9.75 5.20 -4.24
C PRO A 6 -9.40 4.17 -3.15
N TYR A 7 -8.63 4.60 -2.16
CA TYR A 7 -8.29 3.78 -1.00
C TYR A 7 -8.30 4.63 0.27
N THR A 8 -8.85 4.10 1.34
CA THR A 8 -8.95 4.79 2.63
C THR A 8 -8.16 4.00 3.67
N ALA A 9 -7.16 4.62 4.26
CA ALA A 9 -6.40 4.07 5.39
C ALA A 9 -6.88 4.70 6.70
N GLN A 10 -6.90 3.93 7.79
CA GLN A 10 -7.06 4.48 9.13
C GLN A 10 -5.77 4.26 9.92
N THR A 11 -5.28 5.34 10.53
CA THR A 11 -4.14 5.29 11.45
C THR A 11 -4.59 4.85 12.83
N ALA A 12 -3.66 4.35 13.65
CA ALA A 12 -3.94 4.02 15.05
C ALA A 12 -4.43 5.23 15.87
N GLY A 13 -4.09 6.45 15.45
CA GLY A 13 -4.54 7.70 16.07
C GLY A 13 -5.94 8.16 15.66
N GLY A 14 -6.69 7.36 14.90
CA GLY A 14 -8.06 7.69 14.46
C GLY A 14 -8.13 8.64 13.28
N VAL A 15 -6.99 9.09 12.74
CA VAL A 15 -6.96 9.85 11.49
C VAL A 15 -7.22 8.92 10.32
N THR A 16 -8.15 9.31 9.47
CA THR A 16 -8.42 8.66 8.19
C THR A 16 -7.64 9.37 7.09
N ILE A 17 -7.04 8.64 6.17
CA ILE A 17 -6.31 9.22 5.03
C ILE A 17 -6.88 8.61 3.75
N ASP A 18 -7.40 9.46 2.88
CA ASP A 18 -7.92 9.05 1.58
C ASP A 18 -6.86 9.26 0.50
N PHE A 19 -6.69 8.25 -0.36
CA PHE A 19 -5.72 8.23 -1.46
C PHE A 19 -6.43 8.00 -2.81
N GLN A 20 -5.82 8.49 -3.88
CA GLN A 20 -6.18 8.14 -5.26
C GLN A 20 -4.99 7.48 -5.95
N PHE A 21 -4.90 6.15 -5.86
CA PHE A 21 -3.78 5.41 -6.44
C PHE A 21 -3.94 5.26 -7.96
N PRO A 22 -2.95 5.62 -8.78
CA PRO A 22 -2.94 5.25 -10.19
C PRO A 22 -2.99 3.72 -10.33
N LEU A 23 -3.83 3.21 -11.23
CA LEU A 23 -3.88 1.80 -11.55
C LEU A 23 -3.08 1.50 -12.81
N HIS A 24 -2.20 0.51 -12.70
CA HIS A 24 -1.51 -0.03 -13.86
C HIS A 24 -2.52 -0.59 -14.88
N LYS A 25 -2.25 -0.36 -16.18
CA LYS A 25 -3.15 -0.75 -17.28
C LYS A 25 -3.53 -2.23 -17.30
N ASP A 26 -2.63 -3.09 -16.84
CA ASP A 26 -2.79 -4.54 -16.82
C ASP A 26 -3.43 -5.06 -15.52
N THR A 27 -3.91 -4.16 -14.65
CA THR A 27 -4.61 -4.55 -13.42
C THR A 27 -5.95 -5.20 -13.75
N ALA A 28 -6.04 -6.51 -13.53
CA ALA A 28 -7.26 -7.27 -13.84
C ALA A 28 -8.46 -6.93 -12.93
N SER A 29 -8.23 -6.58 -11.66
CA SER A 29 -9.31 -6.28 -10.71
C SER A 29 -8.86 -5.29 -9.64
N PRO A 30 -9.26 -4.02 -9.74
CA PRO A 30 -8.95 -3.01 -8.74
C PRO A 30 -9.49 -3.35 -7.35
N MET A 31 -10.67 -3.97 -7.28
CA MET A 31 -11.29 -4.41 -6.02
C MET A 31 -10.42 -5.43 -5.28
N ARG A 32 -9.93 -6.46 -5.99
CA ARG A 32 -9.04 -7.45 -5.38
C ARG A 32 -7.72 -6.83 -4.91
N VAL A 33 -7.18 -5.86 -5.66
CA VAL A 33 -6.00 -5.11 -5.24
C VAL A 33 -6.27 -4.37 -3.93
N SER A 34 -7.38 -3.63 -3.84
CA SER A 34 -7.78 -2.92 -2.61
C SER A 34 -7.90 -3.87 -1.41
N GLN A 35 -8.61 -4.99 -1.57
CA GLN A 35 -8.77 -6.01 -0.53
C GLN A 35 -7.44 -6.61 -0.08
N LEU A 36 -6.51 -6.85 -1.01
CA LEU A 36 -5.17 -7.36 -0.70
C LEU A 36 -4.35 -6.33 0.08
N VAL A 37 -4.39 -5.05 -0.31
CA VAL A 37 -3.71 -3.97 0.43
C VAL A 37 -4.22 -3.90 1.87
N THR A 38 -5.54 -3.89 2.08
CA THR A 38 -6.13 -3.91 3.43
C THR A 38 -5.71 -5.15 4.23
N THR A 39 -5.71 -6.33 3.59
CA THR A 39 -5.32 -7.58 4.26
C THR A 39 -3.85 -7.57 4.68
N LEU A 40 -2.96 -7.08 3.81
CA LEU A 40 -1.52 -7.01 4.08
C LEU A 40 -1.20 -6.01 5.19
N LEU A 41 -1.76 -4.80 5.14
CA LEU A 41 -1.57 -3.79 6.18
C LEU A 41 -2.13 -4.29 7.53
N GLY A 42 -3.32 -4.88 7.52
CA GLY A 42 -3.89 -5.46 8.74
C GLY A 42 -3.09 -6.63 9.31
N ALA A 43 -2.39 -7.42 8.48
CA ALA A 43 -1.47 -8.45 8.96
C ALA A 43 -0.21 -7.83 9.60
N LEU A 44 0.40 -6.85 8.94
CA LEU A 44 1.55 -6.12 9.49
C LEU A 44 1.21 -5.47 10.82
N ASP A 45 0.06 -4.79 10.94
CA ASP A 45 -0.36 -4.15 12.18
C ASP A 45 -0.56 -5.14 13.33
N ARG A 46 -1.06 -6.35 13.05
CA ARG A 46 -1.19 -7.40 14.05
C ARG A 46 0.17 -7.93 14.49
N ASP A 47 1.06 -8.20 13.56
CA ASP A 47 2.35 -8.83 13.85
C ASP A 47 3.30 -7.84 14.53
N VAL A 48 3.32 -6.56 14.12
CA VAL A 48 4.11 -5.48 14.75
C VAL A 48 3.77 -5.35 16.24
N ARG A 49 2.50 -5.49 16.63
CA ARG A 49 2.09 -5.48 18.05
C ARG A 49 2.70 -6.63 18.86
N THR A 50 3.12 -7.72 18.22
CA THR A 50 3.72 -8.89 18.88
C THR A 50 5.24 -8.89 18.88
N LEU A 51 5.88 -8.18 17.94
CA LEU A 51 7.33 -8.19 17.73
C LEU A 51 8.12 -7.29 18.72
N GLY A 52 7.45 -6.46 19.51
CA GLY A 52 8.07 -5.52 20.44
C GLY A 52 8.33 -4.14 19.81
N GLU A 53 9.36 -3.42 20.25
CA GLU A 53 9.72 -2.11 19.70
C GLU A 53 10.11 -2.25 18.22
N THR A 54 9.21 -1.84 17.32
CA THR A 54 9.42 -1.85 15.86
C THR A 54 9.33 -0.42 15.35
N SER A 55 10.34 0.02 14.59
CA SER A 55 10.33 1.37 14.01
C SER A 55 9.59 1.39 12.66
N ASN A 56 9.14 2.58 12.23
CA ASN A 56 8.56 2.75 10.89
C ASN A 56 9.58 2.36 9.78
N GLY A 57 10.88 2.50 10.04
CA GLY A 57 11.93 2.11 9.11
C GLY A 57 11.97 0.59 8.90
N ASP A 58 11.83 -0.19 9.97
CA ASP A 58 11.79 -1.65 9.91
C ASP A 58 10.59 -2.14 9.10
N ILE A 59 9.42 -1.50 9.30
CA ILE A 59 8.19 -1.82 8.57
C ILE A 59 8.37 -1.54 7.07
N LEU A 60 8.86 -0.35 6.70
CA LEU A 60 9.08 0.01 5.29
C LEU A 60 10.10 -0.91 4.64
N GLN A 61 11.19 -1.26 5.33
CA GLN A 61 12.19 -2.19 4.82
C GLN A 61 11.61 -3.60 4.62
N ALA A 62 10.83 -4.11 5.57
CA ALA A 62 10.19 -5.41 5.45
C ALA A 62 9.21 -5.47 4.26
N VAL A 63 8.40 -4.42 4.05
CA VAL A 63 7.50 -4.31 2.89
C VAL A 63 8.28 -4.28 1.57
N ALA A 64 9.37 -3.52 1.51
CA ALA A 64 10.23 -3.48 0.33
C ALA A 64 10.86 -4.86 0.01
N MET A 65 11.34 -5.57 1.04
CA MET A 65 11.87 -6.92 0.88
C MET A 65 10.78 -7.92 0.44
N ALA A 66 9.58 -7.83 1.01
CA ALA A 66 8.44 -8.68 0.62
C ALA A 66 8.06 -8.45 -0.85
N LEU A 67 8.05 -7.20 -1.31
CA LEU A 67 7.84 -6.87 -2.73
C LEU A 67 8.92 -7.50 -3.62
N ALA A 68 10.20 -7.37 -3.25
CA ALA A 68 11.30 -7.94 -4.01
C ALA A 68 11.19 -9.47 -4.12
N VAL A 69 10.90 -10.16 -3.01
CA VAL A 69 10.68 -11.62 -2.99
C VAL A 69 9.50 -11.98 -3.89
N ARG A 70 8.36 -11.28 -3.77
CA ARG A 70 7.16 -11.56 -4.59
C ARG A 70 7.40 -11.32 -6.08
N THR A 71 8.21 -10.32 -6.41
CA THR A 71 8.62 -9.99 -7.78
C THR A 71 9.46 -11.12 -8.38
N ALA A 72 10.42 -11.67 -7.62
CA ALA A 72 11.26 -12.78 -8.06
C ALA A 72 10.48 -14.09 -8.30
N MET A 73 9.28 -14.24 -7.73
CA MET A 73 8.42 -15.40 -7.96
C MET A 73 7.65 -15.37 -9.29
N ILE A 74 7.71 -14.27 -10.05
CA ILE A 74 7.06 -14.17 -11.37
C ILE A 74 7.93 -14.89 -12.41
N PRO A 75 7.37 -15.83 -13.20
CA PRO A 75 8.14 -16.56 -14.21
C PRO A 75 8.41 -15.69 -15.45
N ALA A 76 9.30 -14.71 -15.30
CA ALA A 76 9.72 -13.78 -16.34
C ALA A 76 11.17 -13.30 -16.09
N PRO A 77 11.84 -12.65 -17.05
CA PRO A 77 13.19 -12.12 -16.85
C PRO A 77 13.25 -11.14 -15.67
N SER A 78 14.26 -11.30 -14.81
CA SER A 78 14.39 -10.55 -13.55
C SER A 78 14.39 -9.03 -13.75
N LEU A 79 15.07 -8.54 -14.79
CA LEU A 79 15.08 -7.12 -15.13
C LEU A 79 13.69 -6.60 -15.46
N THR A 80 12.91 -7.35 -16.25
CA THR A 80 11.54 -6.98 -16.63
C THR A 80 10.63 -6.89 -15.40
N THR A 81 10.69 -7.87 -14.51
CA THR A 81 9.88 -7.89 -13.29
C THR A 81 10.31 -6.80 -12.32
N ALA A 82 11.61 -6.51 -12.21
CA ALA A 82 12.14 -5.43 -11.38
C ALA A 82 11.69 -4.06 -11.91
N THR A 83 11.77 -3.81 -13.22
CA THR A 83 11.25 -2.57 -13.83
C THR A 83 9.76 -2.39 -13.56
N LEU A 84 8.96 -3.45 -13.70
CA LEU A 84 7.53 -3.38 -13.37
C LEU A 84 7.31 -3.06 -11.88
N ALA A 85 8.06 -3.70 -10.98
CA ALA A 85 7.94 -3.44 -9.54
C ALA A 85 8.30 -1.99 -9.19
N HIS A 86 9.38 -1.46 -9.77
CA HIS A 86 9.75 -0.05 -9.62
C HIS A 86 8.64 0.88 -10.10
N GLN A 87 8.11 0.66 -11.31
CA GLN A 87 7.03 1.48 -11.85
C GLN A 87 5.80 1.48 -10.93
N LEU A 88 5.39 0.30 -10.43
CA LEU A 88 4.24 0.19 -9.53
C LEU A 88 4.45 0.91 -8.20
N VAL A 89 5.67 0.89 -7.65
CA VAL A 89 6.02 1.61 -6.43
C VAL A 89 6.05 3.11 -6.69
N ASP A 90 6.69 3.56 -7.76
CA ASP A 90 6.78 4.98 -8.12
C ASP A 90 5.38 5.58 -8.36
N ASP A 91 4.51 4.87 -9.08
CA ASP A 91 3.12 5.26 -9.30
C ASP A 91 2.33 5.33 -7.98
N ALA A 92 2.53 4.37 -7.08
CA ALA A 92 1.86 4.35 -5.79
C ALA A 92 2.36 5.49 -4.87
N LEU A 93 3.65 5.78 -4.87
CA LEU A 93 4.23 6.89 -4.12
C LEU A 93 3.77 8.25 -4.67
N GLY A 94 3.55 8.37 -5.98
CA GLY A 94 2.93 9.57 -6.57
C GLY A 94 1.52 9.86 -6.04
N ALA A 95 0.81 8.86 -5.52
CA ALA A 95 -0.50 9.07 -4.90
C ALA A 95 -0.43 9.84 -3.57
N LEU A 96 0.76 9.97 -2.96
CA LEU A 96 0.95 10.77 -1.73
C LEU A 96 0.59 12.24 -1.96
N ASP A 97 0.79 12.77 -3.17
CA ASP A 97 0.37 14.13 -3.54
C ASP A 97 -1.15 14.33 -3.48
N THR A 98 -1.90 13.24 -3.58
CA THR A 98 -3.37 13.22 -3.51
C THR A 98 -3.90 12.81 -2.14
N ALA A 99 -3.01 12.52 -1.17
CA ALA A 99 -3.40 12.03 0.13
C ALA A 99 -4.09 13.14 0.93
N VAL A 100 -5.35 12.93 1.29
CA VAL A 100 -6.14 13.89 2.07
C VAL A 100 -6.43 13.31 3.46
N PRO A 101 -5.75 13.82 4.52
CA PRO A 101 -6.11 13.49 5.88
C PRO A 101 -7.48 14.06 6.24
N ARG A 102 -8.36 13.22 6.78
CA ARG A 102 -9.62 13.61 7.40
C ARG A 102 -9.56 13.20 8.87
N ALA A 103 -9.70 14.16 9.77
CA ALA A 103 -9.92 13.84 11.17
C ALA A 103 -11.25 13.09 11.30
N SER A 104 -11.32 12.10 12.18
CA SER A 104 -12.60 11.52 12.58
C SER A 104 -13.45 12.66 13.15
N ASP A 105 -14.57 12.96 12.48
CA ASP A 105 -15.55 13.91 12.99
C ASP A 105 -16.18 13.22 14.21
N SER A 106 -15.59 13.43 15.39
CA SER A 106 -16.21 13.08 16.65
C SER A 106 -17.39 14.03 16.81
N GLY A 107 -18.50 13.67 16.17
CA GLY A 107 -19.79 14.27 16.40
C GLY A 107 -20.03 14.29 17.90
N LYS A 108 -20.20 15.50 18.43
CA LYS A 108 -20.91 15.70 19.69
C LYS A 108 -22.24 14.98 19.59
N ASP A 109 -22.47 14.03 20.48
CA ASP A 109 -23.78 13.69 21.03
C ASP A 109 -23.61 13.37 22.51
#